data_AF-A0A520GDM6-F1
#
_entry.id   AF-A0A520GDM6-F1
#
_cell.length_a   1.000
_cell.length_b   1.000
_cell.length_c   1.000
_cell.angle_alpha   90.00
_cell.angle_beta   90.00
_cell.angle_gamma   90.00
#
_symmetry.space_group_name_H-M   'P 1'
#
loop_
_entity.id
_entity.type
_entity.pdbx_description
1 polymer ?
#
loop_
_entity_poly.entity_id
_entity_poly.type
_entity_poly.pdbx_seq_one_letter_code
_entity_poly.pdbx_strand_id
1 'polypeptide(L)'
;MHPKQNQAVILDPSSFFAELGGLHDARIQQIAWNASARSVSLEVADLNANSLGLPEYPGTEPAIIVFNGAENLAFGCDAFVSDIQRVYDVEIEEMNDGKLRCTLLISPSGRLTFGFSSAALRKHQ
;
A
#
# COMPACT_ATOMS: atom_id res chain seq x y z
N MET A 1 -7.40 -26.87 7.99
CA MET A 1 -6.16 -26.21 8.44
C MET A 1 -6.01 -24.93 7.66
N HIS A 2 -6.10 -23.76 8.30
CA HIS A 2 -5.76 -22.50 7.64
C HIS A 2 -4.24 -22.34 7.71
N PRO A 3 -3.52 -22.15 6.58
CA PRO A 3 -2.10 -21.85 6.65
C PRO A 3 -1.93 -20.54 7.44
N LYS A 4 -1.06 -20.56 8.46
CA LYS A 4 -0.63 -19.34 9.14
C LYS A 4 0.08 -18.48 8.10
N GLN A 5 -0.63 -17.50 7.54
CA GLN A 5 -0.04 -16.53 6.63
C GLN A 5 1.10 -15.83 7.36
N ASN A 6 2.30 -15.84 6.77
CA ASN A 6 3.48 -15.21 7.33
C ASN A 6 3.33 -13.69 7.17
N GLN A 7 2.61 -13.08 8.11
CA GLN A 7 2.28 -11.66 8.12
C GLN A 7 3.25 -10.94 9.05
N ALA A 8 4.12 -10.12 8.48
CA ALA A 8 5.05 -9.29 9.24
C ALA A 8 4.36 -7.97 9.61
N VAL A 9 4.32 -7.64 10.90
CA VAL A 9 3.79 -6.35 11.36
C VAL A 9 4.74 -5.24 10.94
N ILE A 10 4.20 -4.16 10.40
CA ILE A 10 4.96 -2.94 10.09
C ILE A 10 4.87 -2.05 11.32
N LEU A 11 5.97 -1.95 12.08
CA LEU A 11 6.00 -1.22 13.35
C LEU A 11 5.98 0.29 13.17
N ASP A 12 6.67 0.79 12.14
CA ASP A 12 6.68 2.19 11.74
C ASP A 12 6.30 2.28 10.26
N PRO A 13 5.01 2.49 9.95
CA PRO A 13 4.58 2.56 8.55
C PRO A 13 5.21 3.71 7.77
N SER A 14 5.48 4.85 8.41
CA SER A 14 6.07 6.00 7.71
C SER A 14 7.48 5.68 7.23
N SER A 15 8.33 5.21 8.14
CA SER A 15 9.70 4.79 7.79
C SER A 15 9.70 3.62 6.78
N PHE A 16 8.79 2.65 6.95
CA PHE A 16 8.67 1.52 6.03
C PHE A 16 8.40 1.95 4.58
N PHE A 17 7.45 2.86 4.34
CA PHE A 17 7.17 3.32 2.97
C PHE A 17 8.29 4.24 2.46
N ALA A 18 8.92 5.05 3.31
CA ALA A 18 10.04 5.90 2.93
C ALA A 18 11.26 5.07 2.46
N GLU A 19 11.57 3.96 3.14
CA GLU A 19 12.64 3.03 2.76
C GLU A 19 12.39 2.34 1.41
N LEU A 20 11.11 2.14 1.06
CA LEU A 20 10.69 1.62 -0.25
C LEU A 20 10.54 2.71 -1.32
N GLY A 21 10.95 3.96 -1.03
CA GLY A 21 10.81 5.10 -1.94
C GLY A 21 9.36 5.43 -2.26
N GLY A 22 8.46 5.33 -1.28
CA GLY A 22 7.03 5.63 -1.44
C GLY A 22 6.30 4.64 -2.35
N LEU A 23 6.89 3.46 -2.61
CA LEU A 23 6.44 2.52 -3.64
C LEU A 23 6.34 3.15 -5.04
N HIS A 24 7.13 4.19 -5.33
CA HIS A 24 7.08 4.88 -6.63
C HIS A 24 7.21 3.89 -7.79
N ASP A 25 6.38 4.07 -8.82
CA ASP A 25 6.25 3.21 -10.00
C ASP A 25 5.76 1.77 -9.75
N ALA A 26 5.47 1.39 -8.51
CA ALA A 26 4.89 0.09 -8.22
C ALA A 26 3.52 -0.03 -8.92
N ARG A 27 3.31 -1.14 -9.61
CA ARG A 27 2.01 -1.43 -10.21
C ARG A 27 1.07 -2.00 -9.16
N ILE A 28 -0.08 -1.35 -9.01
CA ILE A 28 -1.18 -1.86 -8.18
C ILE A 28 -1.89 -2.96 -8.96
N GLN A 29 -1.97 -4.15 -8.37
CA GLN A 29 -2.72 -5.28 -8.94
C GLN A 29 -4.16 -5.29 -8.44
N GLN A 30 -4.35 -5.01 -7.15
CA GLN A 30 -5.66 -4.98 -6.53
C GLN A 30 -5.69 -4.02 -5.34
N ILE A 31 -6.79 -3.29 -5.20
CA ILE A 31 -7.20 -2.62 -3.95
C ILE A 31 -8.48 -3.30 -3.51
N ALA A 32 -8.49 -3.82 -2.27
CA ALA A 32 -9.70 -4.40 -1.69
C ALA A 32 -10.01 -3.76 -0.35
N TRP A 33 -11.29 -3.47 -0.12
CA TRP A 33 -11.80 -3.00 1.15
C TRP A 33 -12.76 -4.03 1.72
N ASN A 34 -12.50 -4.46 2.95
CA ASN A 34 -13.42 -5.26 3.73
C ASN A 34 -14.01 -4.41 4.85
N ALA A 35 -15.22 -3.90 4.63
CA ALA A 35 -15.92 -3.06 5.59
C ALA A 35 -16.18 -3.78 6.93
N SER A 36 -16.55 -5.07 6.87
CA SER A 36 -16.85 -5.87 8.08
C SER A 36 -15.62 -6.10 8.95
N ALA A 37 -14.46 -6.33 8.34
CA ALA A 37 -13.19 -6.50 9.02
C ALA A 37 -12.46 -5.17 9.29
N ARG A 38 -13.02 -4.05 8.80
CA ARG A 38 -12.37 -2.73 8.81
C ARG A 38 -10.93 -2.81 8.31
N SER A 39 -10.73 -3.34 7.11
CA SER A 39 -9.40 -3.46 6.53
C SER A 39 -9.35 -3.04 5.07
N VAL A 40 -8.23 -2.43 4.68
CA VAL A 40 -7.87 -2.14 3.29
C VAL A 40 -6.63 -2.97 2.97
N SER A 41 -6.62 -3.63 1.82
CA SER A 41 -5.45 -4.34 1.33
C SER A 41 -5.04 -3.81 -0.03
N LEU A 42 -3.74 -3.58 -0.18
CA LEU A 42 -3.08 -3.18 -1.41
C LEU A 42 -2.19 -4.34 -1.88
N GLU A 43 -2.52 -4.92 -3.03
CA GLU A 43 -1.66 -5.90 -3.70
C GLU A 43 -0.80 -5.18 -4.73
N VAL A 44 0.53 -5.28 -4.55
CA VAL A 44 1.52 -4.64 -5.40
C VAL A 44 2.34 -5.70 -6.13
N ALA A 45 2.60 -5.46 -7.41
CA ALA A 45 3.36 -6.38 -8.24
C ALA A 45 4.84 -6.47 -7.84
N ASP A 46 5.39 -5.38 -7.29
CA ASP A 46 6.79 -5.29 -6.89
C ASP A 46 6.98 -4.19 -5.83
N LEU A 47 7.43 -4.55 -4.63
CA LEU A 47 7.81 -3.59 -3.59
C LEU A 47 9.07 -2.79 -3.96
N ASN A 48 9.94 -3.37 -4.79
CA ASN A 48 11.25 -2.80 -5.13
C ASN A 48 11.21 -1.96 -6.41
N ALA A 49 10.00 -1.67 -6.94
CA ALA A 49 9.80 -1.03 -8.24
C ALA A 49 10.54 0.31 -8.39
N ASN A 50 10.68 1.08 -7.32
CA ASN A 50 11.42 2.35 -7.31
C ASN A 50 12.91 2.19 -7.70
N SER A 51 13.48 0.99 -7.55
CA SER A 51 14.87 0.71 -7.93
C SER A 51 15.00 -0.02 -9.28
N LEU A 52 13.90 -0.26 -9.99
CA LEU A 52 13.91 -0.99 -11.26
C LEU A 52 14.82 -0.31 -12.30
N GLY A 53 15.82 -1.06 -12.79
CA GLY A 53 16.80 -0.57 -13.75
C GLY A 53 18.09 -0.04 -13.13
N LEU A 54 18.19 0.03 -11.79
CA LEU A 54 19.41 0.35 -11.08
C LEU A 54 20.20 -0.93 -10.71
N PRO A 55 21.54 -0.87 -10.59
CA PRO A 55 22.37 -2.02 -10.19
C PRO A 55 21.99 -2.64 -8.85
N GLU A 56 21.45 -1.84 -7.93
CA GLU A 56 21.01 -2.24 -6.60
C GLU A 56 19.62 -2.91 -6.56
N TYR A 57 18.92 -3.01 -7.71
CA TYR A 57 17.62 -3.65 -7.78
C TYR A 57 17.71 -5.12 -7.32
N PRO A 58 17.07 -5.50 -6.20
CA PRO A 58 17.17 -6.85 -5.67
C PRO A 58 16.34 -7.88 -6.44
N GLY A 59 15.50 -7.41 -7.39
CA GLY A 59 14.54 -8.22 -8.12
C GLY A 59 13.10 -7.96 -7.69
N THR A 60 12.17 -8.55 -8.45
CA THR A 60 10.74 -8.37 -8.25
C THR A 60 10.28 -9.02 -6.96
N GLU A 61 9.59 -8.26 -6.10
CA GLU A 61 9.04 -8.74 -4.84
C GLU A 61 7.55 -8.41 -4.71
N PRO A 62 6.65 -9.30 -5.18
CA PRO A 62 5.21 -9.11 -5.05
C PRO A 62 4.75 -9.25 -3.60
N ALA A 63 3.84 -8.38 -3.16
CA ALA A 63 3.34 -8.40 -1.80
C ALA A 63 1.93 -7.82 -1.64
N ILE A 64 1.29 -8.17 -0.52
CA ILE A 64 0.05 -7.58 -0.06
C ILE A 64 0.32 -6.80 1.22
N ILE A 65 0.02 -5.51 1.20
CA ILE A 65 0.04 -4.66 2.38
C ILE A 65 -1.39 -4.57 2.92
N VAL A 66 -1.56 -4.88 4.20
CA VAL A 66 -2.87 -4.89 4.88
C VAL A 66 -2.89 -3.83 5.96
N PHE A 67 -3.80 -2.89 5.82
CA PHE A 67 -4.11 -1.85 6.81
C PHE A 67 -5.35 -2.28 7.61
N ASN A 68 -5.22 -2.35 8.94
CA ASN A 68 -6.30 -2.76 9.84
C ASN A 68 -6.85 -1.56 10.61
N GLY A 69 -8.10 -1.68 11.06
CA GLY A 69 -8.81 -0.57 11.71
C GLY A 69 -9.16 0.56 10.75
N ALA A 70 -9.31 0.24 9.46
CA ALA A 70 -9.59 1.20 8.41
C ALA A 70 -10.88 1.99 8.68
N GLU A 71 -10.82 3.30 8.45
CA GLU A 71 -11.94 4.23 8.61
C GLU A 71 -11.81 5.42 7.65
N ASN A 72 -12.93 6.14 7.44
CA ASN A 72 -12.97 7.35 6.62
C ASN A 72 -12.37 7.16 5.22
N LEU A 73 -12.66 5.99 4.60
CA LEU A 73 -12.21 5.69 3.26
C LEU A 73 -12.80 6.69 2.27
N ALA A 74 -11.94 7.40 1.54
CA ALA A 74 -12.34 8.25 0.44
C ALA A 74 -11.50 7.90 -0.80
N PHE A 75 -12.19 7.71 -1.92
CA PHE A 75 -11.56 7.44 -3.21
C PHE A 75 -12.03 8.47 -4.22
N GLY A 76 -11.08 9.12 -4.89
CA GLY A 76 -11.32 10.04 -6.00
C GLY A 76 -10.46 9.66 -7.19
N CYS A 77 -11.04 9.71 -8.39
CA CYS A 77 -10.30 9.50 -9.62
C CYS A 77 -11.01 10.22 -10.78
N ASP A 78 -10.27 11.06 -11.50
CA ASP A 78 -10.81 11.81 -12.65
C ASP A 78 -10.74 11.01 -13.96
N ALA A 79 -9.88 9.98 -14.04
CA ALA A 79 -9.72 9.16 -15.23
C ALA A 79 -9.36 7.70 -14.89
N PHE A 80 -10.24 6.76 -15.24
CA PHE A 80 -9.91 5.34 -15.27
C PHE A 80 -9.32 4.99 -16.64
N VAL A 81 -8.00 5.15 -16.79
CA VAL A 81 -7.31 4.70 -18.00
C VAL A 81 -7.00 3.22 -17.85
N SER A 82 -7.23 2.44 -18.91
CA SER A 82 -7.33 0.98 -18.86
C SER A 82 -6.04 0.26 -18.49
N ASP A 83 -4.86 0.88 -18.64
CA ASP A 83 -3.67 0.04 -18.80
C ASP A 83 -2.70 0.04 -17.63
N ILE A 84 -2.53 1.12 -16.85
CA ILE A 84 -1.50 1.11 -15.80
C ILE A 84 -1.83 2.04 -14.63
N GLN A 85 -2.35 1.47 -13.53
CA GLN A 85 -2.39 2.12 -12.22
C GLN A 85 -1.04 1.93 -11.53
N ARG A 86 -0.20 2.97 -11.59
CA ARG A 86 1.07 3.03 -10.85
C ARG A 86 0.92 3.90 -9.63
N VAL A 87 1.56 3.49 -8.56
CA VAL A 87 1.76 4.35 -7.40
C VAL A 87 2.63 5.52 -7.82
N TYR A 88 2.11 6.72 -7.59
CA TYR A 88 2.89 7.96 -7.66
C TYR A 88 3.54 8.22 -6.30
N ASP A 89 2.80 8.03 -5.20
CA ASP A 89 3.34 8.17 -3.85
C ASP A 89 2.46 7.45 -2.81
N VAL A 90 3.06 7.14 -1.66
CA VAL A 90 2.38 6.72 -0.44
C VAL A 90 2.83 7.59 0.71
N GLU A 91 1.92 8.42 1.20
CA GLU A 91 2.15 9.30 2.34
C GLU A 91 1.49 8.71 3.59
N ILE A 92 2.25 8.61 4.68
CA ILE A 92 1.74 8.25 6.00
C ILE A 92 1.84 9.46 6.92
N GLU A 93 0.71 9.89 7.45
CA GLU A 93 0.62 11.00 8.41
C GLU A 93 0.14 10.50 9.77
N GLU A 94 0.79 10.95 10.85
CA GLU A 94 0.23 10.80 12.19
C GLU A 94 -0.99 11.69 12.35
N MET A 95 -2.06 11.11 12.88
CA MET A 95 -3.27 11.83 13.27
C MET A 95 -3.32 11.96 14.80
N ASN A 96 -4.30 12.73 15.28
CA ASN A 96 -4.65 12.72 16.69
C ASN A 96 -5.02 11.30 17.15
N ASP A 97 -4.82 11.03 18.44
CA ASP A 97 -5.21 9.78 19.12
C ASP A 97 -4.42 8.52 18.69
N GLY A 98 -3.21 8.68 18.14
CA GLY A 98 -2.32 7.56 17.80
C GLY A 98 -2.78 6.76 16.58
N LYS A 99 -3.68 7.34 15.77
CA LYS A 99 -4.06 6.79 14.46
C LYS A 99 -3.15 7.32 13.37
N LEU A 100 -3.08 6.59 12.26
CA LEU A 100 -2.34 6.98 11.07
C LEU A 100 -3.31 7.22 9.92
N ARG A 101 -2.96 8.13 9.01
CA ARG A 101 -3.62 8.31 7.72
C ARG A 101 -2.70 7.83 6.63
N CYS A 102 -3.25 7.04 5.71
CA CYS A 102 -2.61 6.70 4.45
C CYS A 102 -3.22 7.56 3.34
N THR A 103 -2.39 8.20 2.54
CA THR A 103 -2.74 8.77 1.24
C THR A 103 -1.96 8.03 0.17
N LEU A 104 -2.67 7.30 -0.68
CA LEU A 104 -2.14 6.62 -1.84
C LEU A 104 -2.48 7.42 -3.10
N LEU A 105 -1.46 7.93 -3.77
CA LEU A 105 -1.57 8.64 -5.05
C LEU A 105 -1.30 7.65 -6.19
N ILE A 106 -2.20 7.60 -7.17
CA ILE A 106 -2.19 6.62 -8.25
C ILE A 106 -2.24 7.38 -9.57
N SER A 107 -1.28 7.14 -10.45
CA SER A 107 -1.29 7.69 -11.80
C SER A 107 -2.46 7.10 -12.62
N PRO A 108 -3.17 7.91 -13.44
CA PRO A 108 -2.89 9.32 -13.74
C PRO A 108 -3.49 10.34 -12.76
N SER A 109 -4.53 10.00 -12.01
CA SER A 109 -5.29 10.96 -11.19
C SER A 109 -6.05 10.31 -10.02
N GLY A 110 -5.70 9.10 -9.65
CA GLY A 110 -6.32 8.39 -8.53
C GLY A 110 -5.77 8.86 -7.20
N ARG A 111 -6.64 9.00 -6.22
CA ARG A 111 -6.29 9.27 -4.83
C ARG A 111 -7.18 8.42 -3.92
N LEU A 112 -6.54 7.62 -3.08
CA LEU A 112 -7.20 6.86 -2.03
C LEU A 112 -6.69 7.36 -0.68
N THR A 113 -7.60 7.74 0.21
CA THR A 113 -7.25 8.12 1.58
C THR A 113 -8.07 7.34 2.60
N PHE A 114 -7.44 6.97 3.71
CA PHE A 114 -8.12 6.34 4.85
C PHE A 114 -7.28 6.48 6.12
N GLY A 115 -7.97 6.50 7.27
CA GLY A 115 -7.34 6.30 8.56
C GLY A 115 -7.15 4.80 8.85
N PHE A 116 -6.13 4.43 9.61
CA PHE A 116 -5.86 3.06 10.04
C PHE A 116 -5.12 3.03 11.40
N SER A 117 -5.12 1.89 12.07
CA SER A 117 -4.48 1.70 13.38
C SER A 117 -3.23 0.81 13.34
N SER A 118 -3.11 -0.06 12.34
CA SER A 118 -1.91 -0.87 12.14
C SER A 118 -1.77 -1.33 10.70
N ALA A 119 -0.53 -1.59 10.27
CA ALA A 119 -0.23 -2.12 8.95
C ALA A 119 0.61 -3.40 9.06
N ALA A 120 0.52 -4.23 8.03
CA ALA A 120 1.29 -5.46 7.96
C ALA A 120 1.56 -5.88 6.51
N LEU A 121 2.69 -6.53 6.30
CA LEU A 121 3.11 -7.07 5.01
C LEU A 121 2.86 -8.58 4.94
N ARG A 122 2.31 -9.04 3.82
CA ARG A 122 2.21 -10.45 3.46
C ARG A 122 2.93 -10.65 2.14
N LYS A 123 4.01 -11.44 2.13
CA LYS A 123 4.72 -11.78 0.89
C LYS A 123 3.97 -12.90 0.16
N HIS A 124 3.92 -12.85 -1.17
CA HIS A 124 3.48 -14.01 -1.96
C HIS A 124 4.53 -15.13 -1.81
N GLN A 125 4.07 -16.36 -1.60
CA GLN A 125 4.92 -17.55 -1.58
C GLN A 125 5.17 -18.04 -2.99
#